data_AF-A0A5Z1TT82-F1
#
_entry.id   AF-A0A5Z1TT82-F1
#
_cell.length_a   1.000
_cell.length_b   1.000
_cell.length_c   1.000
_cell.angle_alpha   90.00
_cell.angle_beta   90.00
_cell.angle_gamma   90.00
#
_symmetry.space_group_name_H-M   'P 1'
#
loop_
_entity.id
_entity.type
_entity.pdbx_description
1 polymer ?
#
loop_
_entity_poly.entity_id
_entity_poly.type
_entity_poly.pdbx_seq_one_letter_code
_entity_poly.pdbx_strand_id
1 'polypeptide(L)'
;MNLTELKNTPVSELITLGESMGLENLARMRKQDIIFAILKQHAKSGEDIFGDGVLEILQDGFGFLRSADSSYLAGPDDIYVSPSQIRRFNLRTGDTISGKIRPPKEGERYFALLKVNEVNYDKPENARNKILFENLTPLHANSRLRMERGNGSTEDLTARVLDLASPIGRGQRGLIVAPPKAGKTMLL
;
A
#
# COMPACT_ATOMS: atom_id res chain seq x y z
N MET A 1 8.91 -5.02 14.81
CA MET A 1 7.51 -5.43 14.55
C MET A 1 6.87 -4.55 13.47
N ASN A 2 6.12 -5.10 12.50
CA ASN A 2 5.52 -4.33 11.39
C ASN A 2 3.99 -4.18 11.55
N LEU A 3 3.46 -2.98 11.26
CA LEU A 3 2.03 -2.64 11.36
C LEU A 3 1.14 -3.47 10.42
N THR A 4 1.53 -3.61 9.16
CA THR A 4 0.79 -4.33 8.10
C THR A 4 0.75 -5.83 8.38
N GLU A 5 1.83 -6.39 8.92
CA GLU A 5 1.84 -7.80 9.38
C GLU A 5 0.80 -8.02 10.48
N LEU A 6 0.77 -7.17 11.50
CA LEU A 6 -0.24 -7.26 12.58
C LEU A 6 -1.67 -7.06 12.06
N LYS A 7 -1.88 -6.21 11.05
CA LYS A 7 -3.20 -6.07 10.42
C LYS A 7 -3.69 -7.34 9.75
N ASN A 8 -2.79 -8.16 9.22
CA ASN A 8 -3.12 -9.43 8.56
C ASN A 8 -3.27 -10.60 9.54
N THR A 9 -2.74 -10.50 10.76
CA THR A 9 -2.94 -11.54 11.78
C THR A 9 -4.40 -11.63 12.27
N PRO A 10 -4.94 -12.83 12.53
CA PRO A 10 -6.26 -13.00 13.14
C PRO A 10 -6.38 -12.35 14.52
N VAL A 11 -7.60 -11.93 14.88
CA VAL A 11 -7.85 -11.27 16.18
C VAL A 11 -7.51 -12.18 17.37
N SER A 12 -7.74 -13.49 17.24
CA SER A 12 -7.39 -14.48 18.27
C SER A 12 -5.90 -14.48 18.59
N GLU A 13 -5.04 -14.45 17.58
CA GLU A 13 -3.58 -14.44 17.75
C GLU A 13 -3.10 -13.11 18.34
N LEU A 14 -3.72 -12.00 17.93
CA LEU A 14 -3.43 -10.68 18.50
C LEU A 14 -3.77 -10.60 19.99
N ILE A 15 -4.90 -11.19 20.41
CA ILE A 15 -5.26 -11.26 21.83
C ILE A 15 -4.22 -12.06 22.61
N THR A 16 -3.86 -13.25 22.13
CA THR A 16 -2.84 -14.09 22.78
C THR A 16 -1.48 -13.38 22.85
N LEU A 17 -1.07 -12.70 21.78
CA LEU A 17 0.16 -11.92 21.75
C LEU A 17 0.11 -10.79 22.78
N GLY A 18 -0.98 -10.02 22.83
CA GLY A 18 -1.10 -8.92 23.77
C GLY A 18 -1.17 -9.38 25.23
N GLU A 19 -1.83 -10.50 25.53
CA GLU A 19 -1.83 -11.13 26.86
C GLU A 19 -0.41 -11.54 27.27
N SER A 20 0.38 -12.12 26.36
CA SER A 20 1.78 -12.47 26.62
C SER A 20 2.67 -11.26 26.93
N MET A 21 2.27 -10.07 26.47
CA MET A 21 2.94 -8.79 26.73
C MET A 21 2.41 -8.06 27.97
N GLY A 22 1.51 -8.69 28.73
CA GLY A 22 0.92 -8.14 29.97
C GLY A 22 -0.18 -7.11 29.72
N LEU A 23 -0.82 -7.11 28.54
CA LEU A 23 -1.98 -6.27 28.26
C LEU A 23 -3.27 -6.98 28.69
N GLU A 24 -4.13 -6.29 29.42
CA GLU A 24 -5.39 -6.85 29.92
C GLU A 24 -6.60 -6.38 29.11
N ASN A 25 -7.70 -7.14 29.18
CA ASN A 25 -9.02 -6.79 28.64
C ASN A 25 -9.10 -6.58 27.10
N LEU A 26 -8.19 -7.19 26.33
CA LEU A 26 -8.14 -7.06 24.87
C LEU A 26 -9.37 -7.63 24.15
N ALA A 27 -10.04 -8.63 24.72
CA ALA A 27 -11.18 -9.30 24.09
C ALA A 27 -12.39 -8.36 23.81
N ARG A 28 -12.50 -7.23 24.51
CA ARG A 28 -13.57 -6.23 24.30
C ARG A 28 -13.18 -5.08 23.37
N MET A 29 -11.93 -5.05 22.91
CA MET A 29 -11.38 -3.96 22.11
C MET A 29 -11.55 -4.24 20.62
N ARG A 30 -11.56 -3.18 19.80
CA ARG A 30 -11.50 -3.36 18.34
C ARG A 30 -10.10 -3.83 17.96
N LYS A 31 -9.99 -4.56 16.83
CA LYS A 31 -8.69 -5.02 16.29
C LYS A 31 -7.64 -3.91 16.23
N GLN A 32 -8.05 -2.72 15.78
CA GLN A 32 -7.19 -1.53 15.67
C GLN A 32 -6.62 -1.12 17.03
N ASP A 33 -7.44 -1.11 18.08
CA ASP A 33 -7.03 -0.72 19.43
C ASP A 33 -6.09 -1.77 20.05
N ILE A 34 -6.31 -3.06 19.75
CA ILE A 34 -5.42 -4.16 20.16
C ILE A 34 -4.04 -3.99 19.53
N ILE A 35 -3.99 -3.81 18.20
CA ILE A 35 -2.73 -3.58 17.46
C ILE A 35 -2.00 -2.36 18.01
N PHE A 36 -2.74 -1.28 18.28
CA PHE A 36 -2.18 -0.07 18.86
C PHE A 36 -1.56 -0.29 20.24
N ALA A 37 -2.24 -1.03 21.11
CA ALA A 37 -1.74 -1.37 22.44
C ALA A 37 -0.47 -2.23 22.37
N ILE A 38 -0.45 -3.24 21.49
CA ILE A 38 0.70 -4.11 21.24
C ILE A 38 1.91 -3.29 20.77
N LEU A 39 1.73 -2.46 19.73
CA LEU A 39 2.81 -1.63 19.19
C LEU A 39 3.33 -0.61 20.20
N LYS A 40 2.43 -0.04 21.01
CA LYS A 40 2.81 0.89 22.09
C LYS A 40 3.64 0.19 23.16
N GLN A 41 3.26 -1.02 23.56
CA GLN A 41 4.00 -1.81 24.54
C GLN A 41 5.36 -2.26 23.98
N HIS A 42 5.40 -2.71 22.74
CA HIS A 42 6.65 -3.09 22.06
C HIS A 42 7.63 -1.90 21.96
N ALA A 43 7.13 -0.72 21.58
CA ALA A 43 7.95 0.48 21.50
C ALA A 43 8.45 0.97 22.87
N LYS A 44 7.71 0.72 23.97
CA LYS A 44 8.17 1.03 25.34
C LYS A 44 9.36 0.17 25.77
N SER A 45 9.48 -1.04 25.25
CA SER A 45 10.65 -1.91 25.47
C SER A 45 11.91 -1.43 24.73
N GLY A 46 11.81 -0.33 23.96
CA GLY A 46 12.92 0.23 23.18
C GLY A 46 13.06 -0.40 21.80
N GLU A 47 12.15 -1.29 21.40
CA GLU A 47 12.18 -1.96 20.11
C GLU A 47 11.57 -1.11 18.98
N ASP A 48 12.07 -1.34 17.78
CA ASP A 48 11.69 -0.61 16.58
C ASP A 48 10.39 -1.16 15.97
N ILE A 49 9.46 -0.24 15.70
CA ILE A 49 8.25 -0.55 14.94
C ILE A 49 8.34 0.00 13.52
N PHE A 50 7.78 -0.74 12.58
CA PHE A 50 7.80 -0.44 11.15
C PHE A 50 6.38 -0.35 10.61
N GLY A 51 6.22 0.40 9.54
CA GLY A 51 4.97 0.48 8.81
C GLY A 51 5.20 0.97 7.39
N ASP A 52 4.19 0.74 6.57
CA ASP A 52 4.20 1.06 5.15
C ASP A 52 2.81 1.52 4.70
N GLY A 53 2.77 2.18 3.56
CA GLY A 53 1.54 2.60 2.90
C GLY A 53 1.80 3.57 1.76
N VAL A 54 0.73 3.92 1.05
CA VAL A 54 0.81 4.89 -0.06
C VAL A 54 0.56 6.29 0.49
N LEU A 55 1.48 7.21 0.20
CA LEU A 55 1.40 8.59 0.68
C LEU A 55 0.26 9.35 -0.01
N GLU A 56 -0.58 9.97 0.80
CA GLU A 56 -1.53 11.00 0.38
C GLU A 56 -1.15 12.33 1.06
N ILE A 57 -0.78 13.34 0.27
CA ILE A 57 -0.46 14.69 0.76
C ILE A 57 -1.73 15.54 0.73
N LEU A 58 -2.05 16.17 1.87
CA LEU A 58 -3.19 17.08 2.02
C LEU A 58 -2.80 18.53 1.70
N GLN A 59 -3.81 19.40 1.58
CA GLN A 59 -3.61 20.81 1.20
C GLN A 59 -2.69 21.59 2.15
N ASP A 60 -2.71 21.24 3.44
CA ASP A 60 -1.84 21.84 4.47
C ASP A 60 -0.38 21.38 4.39
N GLY A 61 -0.04 20.50 3.44
CA GLY A 61 1.33 20.08 3.13
C GLY A 61 1.88 18.95 3.99
N PHE A 62 1.12 18.44 4.97
CA PHE A 62 1.39 17.16 5.62
C PHE A 62 0.67 16.02 4.88
N GLY A 63 0.99 14.77 5.20
CA GLY A 63 0.35 13.63 4.56
C GLY A 63 0.12 12.44 5.48
N PHE A 64 -0.56 11.44 4.94
CA PHE A 64 -0.81 10.16 5.59
C PHE A 64 -0.40 9.01 4.67
N LEU A 65 0.18 7.96 5.25
CA LEU A 65 0.33 6.68 4.54
C LEU A 65 -0.97 5.89 4.71
N ARG A 66 -1.67 5.67 3.59
CA ARG A 66 -2.93 4.94 3.53
C ARG A 66 -2.68 3.46 3.30
N SER A 67 -3.49 2.61 3.94
CA SER A 67 -3.40 1.16 3.81
C SER A 67 -4.12 0.62 2.58
N ALA A 68 -3.53 -0.37 1.92
CA ALA A 68 -4.17 -1.10 0.83
C ALA A 68 -5.39 -1.92 1.31
N ASP A 69 -5.34 -2.48 2.52
CA ASP A 69 -6.44 -3.29 3.10
C ASP A 69 -7.72 -2.48 3.33
N SER A 70 -7.59 -1.17 3.48
CA SER A 70 -8.71 -0.24 3.66
C SER A 70 -9.07 0.46 2.35
N SER A 71 -8.62 -0.06 1.20
CA SER A 71 -8.83 0.53 -0.12
C SER A 71 -8.37 1.99 -0.20
N TYR A 72 -7.28 2.33 0.50
CA TYR A 72 -6.72 3.68 0.62
C TYR A 72 -7.66 4.73 1.25
N LEU A 73 -8.68 4.29 1.99
CA LEU A 73 -9.55 5.18 2.77
C LEU A 73 -8.83 5.70 4.01
N ALA A 74 -9.29 6.84 4.52
CA ALA A 74 -8.79 7.40 5.76
C ALA A 74 -9.10 6.50 6.95
N GLY A 75 -8.05 6.10 7.67
CA GLY A 75 -8.10 5.22 8.82
C GLY A 75 -7.53 5.88 10.09
N PRO A 76 -7.96 5.43 11.29
CA PRO A 76 -7.36 5.88 12.55
C PRO A 76 -5.92 5.36 12.77
N ASP A 77 -5.54 4.32 12.02
CA ASP A 77 -4.23 3.67 12.05
C ASP A 77 -3.30 4.15 10.92
N ASP A 78 -3.66 5.23 10.25
CA ASP A 78 -2.81 5.87 9.24
C ASP A 78 -1.55 6.47 9.86
N ILE A 79 -0.47 6.47 9.08
CA ILE A 79 0.83 6.97 9.53
C ILE A 79 0.98 8.41 9.05
N TYR A 80 1.05 9.34 10.00
CA TYR A 80 1.34 10.74 9.76
C TYR A 80 2.76 10.93 9.19
N VAL A 81 2.83 11.74 8.14
CA VAL A 81 4.07 12.17 7.49
C VAL A 81 4.14 13.69 7.55
N SER A 82 5.23 14.19 8.13
CA SER A 82 5.43 15.62 8.32
C SER A 82 5.80 16.34 7.02
N PRO A 83 5.47 17.65 6.87
CA PRO A 83 5.87 18.45 5.72
C PRO A 83 7.39 18.48 5.52
N SER A 84 8.18 18.41 6.61
CA SER A 84 9.65 18.38 6.54
C SER A 84 10.18 17.09 5.91
N GLN A 85 9.57 15.94 6.20
CA GLN A 85 9.92 14.66 5.56
C GLN A 85 9.54 14.67 4.07
N ILE A 86 8.35 15.17 3.74
CA ILE A 86 7.88 15.32 2.36
C ILE A 86 8.88 16.16 1.56
N ARG A 87 9.28 17.34 2.07
CA ARG A 87 10.26 18.21 1.43
C ARG A 87 11.65 17.57 1.33
N ARG A 88 12.13 16.92 2.41
CA ARG A 88 13.48 16.32 2.46
C ARG A 88 13.69 15.21 1.43
N PHE A 89 12.66 14.43 1.13
CA PHE A 89 12.74 13.33 0.16
C PHE A 89 12.03 13.65 -1.17
N ASN A 90 11.54 14.87 -1.35
CA ASN A 90 10.78 15.31 -2.53
C ASN A 90 9.60 14.36 -2.86
N LEU A 91 8.89 13.93 -1.81
CA LEU A 91 7.79 12.96 -1.92
C LEU A 91 6.57 13.59 -2.59
N ARG A 92 5.78 12.77 -3.29
CA ARG A 92 4.51 13.15 -3.88
C ARG A 92 3.40 12.18 -3.49
N THR A 93 2.16 12.64 -3.59
CA THR A 93 0.99 11.74 -3.48
C THR A 93 1.14 10.58 -4.47
N GLY A 94 0.96 9.35 -3.98
CA GLY A 94 1.16 8.12 -4.74
C GLY A 94 2.50 7.43 -4.51
N ASP A 95 3.48 8.07 -3.85
CA ASP A 95 4.71 7.39 -3.46
C ASP A 95 4.43 6.38 -2.33
N THR A 96 4.78 5.12 -2.54
CA THR A 96 4.74 4.08 -1.49
C THR A 96 5.93 4.27 -0.57
N ILE A 97 5.70 4.41 0.73
CA ILE A 97 6.75 4.62 1.73
C ILE A 97 6.76 3.43 2.67
N SER A 98 7.94 2.87 2.93
CA SER A 98 8.16 1.91 4.02
C SER A 98 9.22 2.46 4.96
N GLY A 99 9.03 2.29 6.27
CA GLY A 99 9.94 2.90 7.22
C GLY A 99 9.69 2.58 8.67
N LYS A 100 10.58 3.09 9.51
CA LYS A 100 10.42 3.06 10.96
C LYS A 100 9.38 4.08 11.36
N ILE A 101 8.39 3.65 12.13
CA ILE A 101 7.33 4.50 12.68
C ILE A 101 7.48 4.60 14.20
N ARG A 102 6.66 5.44 14.83
CA ARG A 102 6.53 5.50 16.28
C ARG A 102 5.05 5.65 16.65
N PRO A 103 4.63 5.13 17.83
CA PRO A 103 3.28 5.40 18.32
C PRO A 103 3.11 6.92 18.59
N PRO A 104 1.87 7.43 18.57
CA PRO A 104 1.59 8.81 18.94
C PRO A 104 2.02 9.07 20.39
N LYS A 105 2.57 10.27 20.61
CA LYS A 105 2.83 10.83 21.93
C LYS A 105 1.53 11.38 22.53
N GLU A 106 1.61 11.85 23.77
CA GLU A 106 0.50 12.52 24.44
C GLU A 106 0.02 13.73 23.61
N GLY A 107 -1.28 13.77 23.30
CA GLY A 107 -1.89 14.77 22.43
C GLY A 107 -1.87 14.45 20.92
N GLU A 108 -1.09 13.44 20.48
CA GLU A 108 -1.10 12.98 19.08
C GLU A 108 -2.14 11.85 18.89
N ARG A 109 -2.73 11.75 17.69
CA ARG A 109 -3.74 10.72 17.36
C ARG A 109 -3.23 9.59 16.47
N TYR A 110 -2.22 9.87 15.65
CA TYR A 110 -1.76 8.97 14.58
C TYR A 110 -0.35 8.45 14.85
N PHE A 111 0.00 7.30 14.30
CA PHE A 111 1.40 6.89 14.19
C PHE A 111 2.18 7.95 13.42
N ALA A 112 3.44 8.18 13.77
CA ALA A 112 4.27 9.13 13.05
C ALA A 112 5.45 8.42 12.39
N LEU A 113 5.76 8.78 11.15
CA LEU A 113 6.96 8.30 10.48
C LEU A 113 8.20 8.86 11.17
N LEU A 114 9.14 7.99 11.56
CA LEU A 114 10.41 8.40 12.16
C LEU A 114 11.52 8.45 11.13
N LYS A 115 11.64 7.39 10.32
CA LYS A 115 12.69 7.26 9.29
C LYS A 115 12.12 6.52 8.08
N VAL A 116 12.33 7.09 6.89
CA VAL A 116 12.06 6.42 5.62
C VAL A 116 13.17 5.41 5.36
N ASN A 117 12.80 4.15 5.10
CA ASN A 117 13.74 3.10 4.70
C ASN A 117 13.69 2.86 3.19
N GLU A 118 12.50 2.83 2.59
CA GLU A 118 12.31 2.66 1.14
C GLU A 118 11.24 3.60 0.61
N VAL A 119 11.36 3.94 -0.67
CA VAL A 119 10.39 4.72 -1.45
C VAL A 119 10.13 3.97 -2.76
N ASN A 120 8.88 3.62 -3.03
CA ASN A 120 8.45 2.83 -4.19
C ASN A 120 9.24 1.52 -4.36
N TYR A 121 9.42 0.80 -3.24
CA TYR A 121 10.14 -0.49 -3.18
C TYR A 121 11.63 -0.39 -3.57
N ASP A 122 12.21 0.81 -3.52
CA ASP A 122 13.62 1.06 -3.79
C ASP A 122 14.22 2.01 -2.75
N LYS A 123 15.55 2.15 -2.77
CA LYS A 123 16.29 3.03 -1.87
C LYS A 123 15.86 4.50 -2.05
N PRO A 124 15.67 5.27 -0.95
CA PRO A 124 15.21 6.65 -1.02
C PRO A 124 16.11 7.58 -1.84
N GLU A 125 17.40 7.24 -1.95
CA GLU A 125 18.38 7.98 -2.74
C GLU A 125 18.04 7.96 -4.24
N ASN A 126 17.53 6.84 -4.76
CA ASN A 126 17.19 6.68 -6.17
C ASN A 126 15.91 7.47 -6.53
N ALA A 127 14.96 7.53 -5.60
CA ALA A 127 13.70 8.24 -5.80
C ALA A 127 13.88 9.77 -5.97
N ARG A 128 14.99 10.35 -5.50
CA ARG A 128 15.27 11.79 -5.62
C ARG A 128 15.57 12.26 -7.04
N ASN A 129 16.23 11.40 -7.83
CA ASN A 129 16.69 11.74 -9.17
C ASN A 129 15.76 11.19 -10.26
N LYS A 130 14.52 10.80 -9.91
CA LYS A 130 13.58 10.24 -10.86
C LYS A 130 13.09 11.29 -11.86
N ILE A 131 12.97 10.89 -13.12
CA ILE A 131 12.30 11.69 -14.14
C ILE A 131 10.81 11.69 -13.81
N LEU A 132 10.18 12.86 -13.85
CA LEU A 132 8.75 13.00 -13.62
C LEU A 132 7.96 12.32 -14.74
N PHE A 133 6.81 11.75 -14.40
CA PHE A 133 5.96 11.07 -15.38
C PHE A 133 5.58 11.98 -16.55
N GLU A 134 5.33 13.26 -16.28
CA GLU A 134 4.98 14.27 -17.29
C GLU A 134 6.13 14.58 -18.27
N ASN A 135 7.37 14.27 -17.90
CA ASN A 135 8.55 14.50 -18.73
C ASN A 135 8.88 13.29 -19.62
N LEU A 136 8.21 12.15 -19.43
CA LEU A 136 8.43 10.96 -20.26
C LEU A 136 7.85 11.20 -21.66
N THR A 137 8.62 10.86 -22.70
CA THR A 137 8.15 10.96 -24.08
C THR A 137 7.09 9.89 -24.35
N PRO A 138 5.86 10.26 -24.70
CA PRO A 138 4.83 9.28 -25.02
C PRO A 138 5.17 8.57 -26.32
N LEU A 139 5.07 7.25 -26.33
CA LEU A 139 5.29 6.40 -27.48
C LEU A 139 4.12 5.43 -27.66
N HIS A 140 3.96 4.92 -28.88
CA HIS A 140 3.09 3.77 -29.11
C HIS A 140 3.66 2.52 -28.41
N ALA A 141 2.78 1.57 -28.09
CA ALA A 141 3.18 0.31 -27.48
C ALA A 141 4.15 -0.44 -28.42
N ASN A 142 5.39 -0.60 -27.95
CA ASN A 142 6.47 -1.27 -28.68
C ASN A 142 6.72 -2.70 -28.17
N SER A 143 6.43 -2.95 -26.89
CA SER A 143 6.51 -4.27 -26.26
C SER A 143 5.13 -4.90 -26.22
N ARG A 144 4.92 -5.96 -27.01
CA ARG A 144 3.70 -6.78 -26.95
C ARG A 144 3.60 -7.48 -25.59
N LEU A 145 2.39 -7.52 -25.05
CA LEU A 145 2.00 -8.36 -23.93
C LEU A 145 1.17 -9.51 -24.52
N ARG A 146 1.76 -10.70 -24.64
CA ARG A 146 1.04 -11.88 -25.12
C ARG A 146 0.08 -12.33 -24.02
N MET A 147 -1.20 -12.46 -24.34
CA MET A 147 -2.24 -12.90 -23.43
C MET A 147 -2.35 -14.43 -23.40
N GLU A 148 -2.16 -15.07 -24.56
CA GLU A 148 -2.10 -16.52 -24.72
C GLU A 148 -1.04 -17.12 -23.78
N ARG A 149 -1.49 -18.07 -22.95
CA ARG A 149 -0.62 -18.83 -22.05
C ARG A 149 -0.01 -20.06 -22.73
N GLY A 150 -0.72 -20.64 -23.71
CA GLY A 150 -0.23 -21.79 -24.48
C GLY A 150 -0.34 -23.13 -23.74
N ASN A 151 -1.18 -23.20 -22.71
CA ASN A 151 -1.38 -24.40 -21.90
C ASN A 151 -2.49 -25.33 -22.45
N GLY A 152 -3.20 -24.90 -23.50
CA GLY A 152 -4.28 -25.67 -24.12
C GLY A 152 -5.58 -25.72 -23.33
N SER A 153 -5.71 -24.93 -22.25
CA SER A 153 -6.92 -24.90 -21.44
C SER A 153 -8.06 -24.16 -22.14
N THR A 154 -9.31 -24.46 -21.77
CA THR A 154 -10.48 -23.83 -22.37
C THR A 154 -10.60 -22.36 -22.01
N GLU A 155 -10.06 -21.95 -20.86
CA GLU A 155 -10.01 -20.55 -20.41
C GLU A 155 -9.06 -19.71 -21.29
N ASP A 156 -8.00 -20.31 -21.83
CA ASP A 156 -7.03 -19.64 -22.71
C ASP A 156 -7.61 -19.27 -24.08
N LEU A 157 -8.78 -19.81 -24.44
CA LEU A 157 -9.48 -19.44 -25.68
C LEU A 157 -9.81 -17.94 -25.74
N THR A 158 -10.23 -17.34 -24.63
CA THR A 158 -10.53 -15.91 -24.55
C THR A 158 -9.29 -15.07 -24.82
N ALA A 159 -8.17 -15.42 -24.18
CA ALA A 159 -6.90 -14.72 -24.34
C ALA A 159 -6.36 -14.84 -25.76
N ARG A 160 -6.47 -16.02 -26.39
CA ARG A 160 -6.06 -16.27 -27.77
C ARG A 160 -6.89 -15.48 -28.78
N VAL A 161 -8.22 -15.41 -28.60
CA VAL A 161 -9.09 -14.57 -29.44
C VAL A 161 -8.70 -13.09 -29.29
N LEU A 162 -8.42 -12.63 -28.07
CA LEU A 162 -7.99 -11.26 -27.82
C LEU A 162 -6.64 -10.94 -28.50
N ASP A 163 -5.68 -11.87 -28.43
CA ASP A 163 -4.36 -11.74 -29.07
C ASP A 163 -4.42 -11.70 -30.61
N LEU A 164 -5.46 -12.28 -31.22
CA LEU A 164 -5.68 -12.25 -32.67
C LEU A 164 -6.48 -11.02 -33.11
N ALA A 165 -7.49 -10.62 -32.33
CA ALA A 165 -8.41 -9.55 -32.71
C ALA A 165 -7.88 -8.15 -32.36
N SER A 166 -7.31 -7.99 -31.16
CA SER A 166 -6.84 -6.71 -30.64
C SER A 166 -5.63 -6.92 -29.71
N PRO A 167 -4.42 -7.11 -30.25
CA PRO A 167 -3.22 -7.33 -29.44
C PRO A 167 -2.99 -6.21 -28.42
N ILE A 168 -2.58 -6.57 -27.20
CA ILE A 168 -2.29 -5.62 -26.12
C ILE A 168 -0.76 -5.47 -25.97
N GLY A 169 -0.30 -4.26 -25.70
CA GLY A 169 1.10 -3.96 -25.42
C GLY A 169 1.28 -3.12 -24.15
N ARG A 170 2.53 -2.91 -23.73
CA ARG A 170 2.85 -2.04 -22.59
C ARG A 170 2.49 -0.59 -22.92
N GLY A 171 1.68 0.03 -22.06
CA GLY A 171 1.16 1.38 -22.29
C GLY A 171 -0.07 1.44 -23.20
N GLN A 172 -0.67 0.29 -23.55
CA GLN A 172 -1.89 0.26 -24.36
C GLN A 172 -3.06 0.91 -23.61
N ARG A 173 -3.80 1.78 -24.32
CA ARG A 173 -5.04 2.38 -23.83
C ARG A 173 -6.22 1.85 -24.65
N GLY A 174 -6.89 0.83 -24.13
CA GLY A 174 -8.04 0.17 -24.75
C GLY A 174 -9.34 0.36 -23.98
N LEU A 175 -10.46 0.10 -24.64
CA LEU A 175 -11.79 0.09 -24.04
C LEU A 175 -12.51 -1.20 -24.43
N ILE A 176 -13.08 -1.90 -23.45
CA ILE A 176 -13.91 -3.10 -23.68
C ILE A 176 -15.37 -2.66 -23.67
N VAL A 177 -15.93 -2.47 -24.86
CA VAL A 177 -17.33 -2.09 -25.03
C VAL A 177 -18.20 -3.35 -24.95
N ALA A 178 -19.06 -3.43 -23.93
CA ALA A 178 -19.93 -4.59 -23.77
C ALA A 178 -21.24 -4.24 -23.02
N PRO A 179 -22.39 -4.75 -23.48
CA PRO A 179 -23.69 -4.54 -22.82
C PRO A 179 -23.77 -5.25 -21.46
N PRO A 180 -24.80 -4.97 -20.64
CA PRO A 180 -25.05 -5.71 -19.41
C PRO A 180 -25.13 -7.22 -19.66
N LYS A 181 -24.65 -8.02 -18.69
CA LYS A 181 -24.62 -9.51 -18.75
C LYS A 181 -23.83 -10.14 -19.92
N ALA A 182 -23.00 -9.38 -20.64
CA ALA A 182 -22.15 -9.91 -21.71
C ALA A 182 -20.88 -10.65 -21.26
N GLY A 183 -20.77 -11.03 -19.97
CA GLY A 183 -19.62 -11.79 -19.47
C GLY A 183 -18.36 -10.97 -19.14
N LYS A 184 -18.44 -9.64 -19.01
CA LYS A 184 -17.28 -8.77 -18.67
C LYS A 184 -16.48 -9.23 -17.45
N THR A 185 -17.15 -9.74 -16.42
CA THR A 185 -16.51 -10.24 -15.19
C THR A 185 -15.74 -11.53 -15.39
N MET A 186 -16.13 -12.38 -16.36
CA MET A 186 -15.37 -13.60 -16.67
C MET A 186 -14.15 -13.31 -17.55
N LEU A 187 -14.14 -12.15 -18.21
CA LEU A 187 -13.06 -11.74 -19.10
C LEU A 187 -11.92 -11.04 -18.33
N LEU A 188 -12.25 -10.25 -17.31
CA LEU A 188 -11.30 -9.50 -16.46
C LEU A 188 -10.80 -10.33 -15.28
#